data_AF-A0A0G4P1I4-F1
#
_entry.id   AF-A0A0G4P1I4-F1
#
_cell.length_a   1.000
_cell.length_b   1.000
_cell.length_c   1.000
_cell.angle_alpha   90.00
_cell.angle_beta   90.00
_cell.angle_gamma   90.00
#
_symmetry.space_group_name_H-M   'P 1'
#
loop_
_entity.id
_entity.type
_entity.pdbx_description
1 polymer ?
#
loop_
_entity_poly.entity_id
_entity_poly.type
_entity_poly.pdbx_seq_one_letter_code
_entity_poly.pdbx_strand_id
1 'polypeptide(L)'
;MSTYKLPSDNARKGFLGGTATIAGGTEVLVRTGGFSIRVLPRRFVETFLWLLQITMDLKSIQPGGEGHTSTVRVRLLHATVRNRLLNLMDQDPAYFDEAKYGAPVNMRDAIHATAIFCCMPLFRQLPKIGIHPRPQETEDFLALFRYIAYVMGTPDSFFDGTEQSKATMDSIMMCEPEPTESSKSIGANFVAAVQDYPGINVSKPMIEVGCRVLSGDELGDKMGFSRPGVFYRASFRGWCQLLVVITALQWLSPAFDRALMERSKKFVLVNVFGASILKEGNKFEFTHQPLLNKFTKRETKTDINISRFRPVETIGFVVFLFECLVYTLAFGTLANVLRSNGMVSRTLLNVLG
;
A
#
# COMPACT_ATOMS: atom_id res chain seq x y z
N MET A 1 -1.09 26.56 -18.25
CA MET A 1 -1.25 25.22 -17.66
C MET A 1 -0.34 24.27 -18.42
N SER A 2 0.94 24.16 -18.01
CA SER A 2 1.94 23.36 -18.72
C SER A 2 1.77 21.89 -18.32
N THR A 3 1.33 21.06 -19.26
CA THR A 3 1.27 19.61 -19.12
C THR A 3 2.68 19.04 -19.20
N TYR A 4 3.44 19.14 -18.11
CA TYR A 4 4.65 18.33 -17.94
C TYR A 4 4.23 16.85 -17.88
N LYS A 5 4.37 16.15 -19.01
CA LYS A 5 4.36 14.69 -19.03
C LYS A 5 5.61 14.23 -18.27
N LEU A 6 5.41 13.74 -17.05
CA LEU A 6 6.40 12.95 -16.33
C LEU A 6 6.98 11.88 -17.27
N PRO A 7 8.32 11.68 -17.32
CA PRO A 7 8.93 10.57 -18.03
C PRO A 7 8.25 9.26 -17.62
N SER A 8 7.91 8.42 -18.60
CA SER A 8 7.12 7.18 -18.43
C SER A 8 7.69 6.22 -17.38
N ASP A 9 8.97 6.36 -17.07
CA ASP A 9 9.75 5.42 -16.28
C ASP A 9 9.69 5.78 -14.78
N ASN A 10 9.52 7.06 -14.44
CA ASN A 10 9.43 7.53 -13.06
C ASN A 10 7.99 7.53 -12.51
N ALA A 11 6.98 7.44 -13.40
CA ALA A 11 5.56 7.46 -13.05
C ALA A 11 5.00 6.09 -12.59
N ARG A 12 5.83 5.13 -12.15
CA ARG A 12 5.39 3.73 -11.94
C ARG A 12 5.85 3.12 -10.61
N LYS A 13 6.01 3.95 -9.59
CA LYS A 13 6.35 3.49 -8.24
C LYS A 13 5.06 3.50 -7.41
N GLY A 14 4.69 2.34 -6.87
CA GLY A 14 3.41 2.07 -6.18
C GLY A 14 3.62 1.38 -4.84
N PHE A 15 2.56 0.87 -4.21
CA PHE A 15 2.47 0.44 -2.79
C PHE A 15 3.72 -0.19 -2.14
N LEU A 16 4.36 -1.17 -2.77
CA LEU A 16 5.62 -1.76 -2.28
C LEU A 16 6.87 -1.02 -2.77
N GLY A 17 6.76 -0.40 -3.93
CA GLY A 17 7.75 0.48 -4.53
C GLY A 17 7.76 1.91 -3.98
N GLY A 18 7.09 2.21 -2.86
CA GLY A 18 7.27 3.46 -2.12
C GLY A 18 8.05 3.21 -0.84
N THR A 19 7.63 2.24 -0.04
CA THR A 19 8.31 1.92 1.24
C THR A 19 9.65 1.20 1.05
N ALA A 20 9.80 0.35 0.03
CA ALA A 20 11.06 -0.35 -0.27
C ALA A 20 12.02 0.44 -1.17
N THR A 21 11.64 1.63 -1.65
CA THR A 21 12.44 2.49 -2.55
C THR A 21 12.93 3.77 -1.89
N ILE A 22 12.46 4.10 -0.67
CA ILE A 22 13.16 5.09 0.16
C ILE A 22 14.53 4.49 0.49
N ALA A 23 15.58 4.82 -0.27
CA ALA A 23 16.87 4.16 -0.07
C ALA A 23 17.39 4.36 1.36
N GLY A 24 17.34 5.59 1.88
CA GLY A 24 17.71 5.88 3.28
C GLY A 24 16.84 5.14 4.30
N GLY A 25 15.51 5.17 4.12
CA GLY A 25 14.58 4.42 4.96
C GLY A 25 14.81 2.91 4.94
N THR A 26 15.05 2.34 3.76
CA THR A 26 15.36 0.92 3.54
C THR A 26 16.64 0.53 4.28
N GLU A 27 17.69 1.32 4.17
CA GLU A 27 18.97 1.07 4.84
C GLU A 27 18.85 1.18 6.38
N VAL A 28 18.01 2.08 6.89
CA VAL A 28 17.63 2.12 8.32
C VAL A 28 16.89 0.84 8.72
N LEU A 29 15.91 0.42 7.92
CA LEU A 29 15.08 -0.76 8.21
C LEU A 29 15.91 -2.04 8.25
N VAL A 30 16.82 -2.24 7.28
CA VAL A 30 17.73 -3.40 7.24
C VAL A 30 18.63 -3.46 8.49
N ARG A 31 19.15 -2.32 8.94
CA ARG A 31 20.05 -2.23 10.10
C ARG A 31 19.36 -2.45 11.44
N THR A 32 18.08 -2.12 11.56
CA THR A 32 17.31 -2.46 12.77
C THR A 32 17.03 -3.96 12.91
N GLY A 33 17.22 -4.72 11.83
CA GLY A 33 16.91 -6.15 11.76
C GLY A 33 15.41 -6.46 11.79
N GLY A 34 14.56 -5.43 11.66
CA GLY A 34 13.10 -5.58 11.82
C GLY A 34 12.36 -6.03 10.56
N PHE A 35 13.07 -6.42 9.51
CA PHE A 35 12.49 -6.91 8.25
C PHE A 35 12.87 -8.38 7.93
N SER A 36 13.28 -9.14 8.96
CA SER A 36 13.39 -10.61 8.85
C SER A 36 12.00 -11.25 8.74
N ILE A 37 11.89 -12.41 8.08
CA ILE A 37 10.62 -13.13 7.89
C ILE A 37 9.94 -13.43 9.23
N ARG A 38 10.72 -13.65 10.30
CA ARG A 38 10.21 -13.95 11.64
C ARG A 38 9.56 -12.75 12.33
N VAL A 39 10.10 -11.55 12.11
CA VAL A 39 9.69 -10.31 12.79
C VAL A 39 8.69 -9.51 11.96
N LEU A 40 8.84 -9.53 10.64
CA LEU A 40 8.12 -8.68 9.71
C LEU A 40 6.61 -8.78 9.86
N PRO A 41 5.97 -9.96 10.04
CA PRO A 41 4.53 -10.03 10.24
C PRO A 41 4.05 -9.16 11.41
N ARG A 42 4.74 -9.21 12.56
CA ARG A 42 4.38 -8.41 13.74
C ARG A 42 4.53 -6.91 13.47
N ARG A 43 5.63 -6.47 12.85
CA ARG A 43 5.86 -5.04 12.55
C ARG A 43 4.95 -4.50 11.45
N PHE A 44 4.64 -5.33 10.45
CA PHE A 44 3.69 -4.99 9.41
C PHE A 44 2.29 -4.76 10.01
N VAL A 45 1.88 -5.66 10.90
CA VAL A 45 0.66 -5.54 11.70
C VAL A 45 0.70 -4.27 12.56
N GLU A 46 1.79 -3.95 13.26
CA GLU A 46 1.92 -2.69 14.04
C GLU A 46 1.67 -1.42 13.21
N THR A 47 2.19 -1.36 11.97
CA THR A 47 1.96 -0.20 11.08
C THR A 47 0.52 -0.15 10.60
N PHE A 48 -0.08 -1.29 10.25
CA PHE A 48 -1.48 -1.37 9.86
C PHE A 48 -2.41 -0.99 11.03
N LEU A 49 -2.05 -1.37 12.26
CA LEU A 49 -2.77 -0.98 13.46
C LEU A 49 -2.74 0.53 13.66
N TRP A 50 -1.56 1.14 13.53
CA TRP A 50 -1.43 2.59 13.62
C TRP A 50 -2.33 3.29 12.60
N LEU A 51 -2.30 2.85 11.33
CA LEU A 51 -3.15 3.40 10.27
C LEU A 51 -4.64 3.30 10.64
N LEU A 52 -5.09 2.16 11.17
CA LEU A 52 -6.47 2.00 11.63
C LEU A 52 -6.81 2.91 12.80
N GLN A 53 -5.90 3.09 13.76
CA GLN A 53 -6.11 3.94 14.93
C GLN A 53 -6.26 5.40 14.51
N ILE A 54 -5.43 5.91 13.59
CA ILE A 54 -5.53 7.30 13.12
C ILE A 54 -6.79 7.56 12.28
N THR A 55 -7.36 6.53 11.63
CA THR A 55 -8.60 6.63 10.85
C THR A 55 -9.84 6.11 11.58
N MET A 56 -9.73 5.72 12.86
CA MET A 56 -10.81 5.01 13.56
C MET A 56 -12.04 5.91 13.74
N ASP A 57 -11.83 7.04 14.40
CA ASP A 57 -12.81 8.07 14.70
C ASP A 57 -12.09 9.34 15.15
N LEU A 58 -12.85 10.44 15.30
CA LEU A 58 -12.29 11.73 15.70
C LEU A 58 -11.63 11.70 17.08
N LYS A 59 -12.21 10.97 18.05
CA LYS A 59 -11.67 10.88 19.41
C LYS A 59 -10.30 10.21 19.43
N SER A 60 -10.09 9.23 18.55
CA SER A 60 -8.83 8.49 18.45
C SER A 60 -7.66 9.38 18.01
N ILE A 61 -7.87 10.29 17.05
CA ILE A 61 -6.79 11.14 16.51
C ILE A 61 -6.61 12.46 17.29
N GLN A 62 -7.56 12.84 18.14
CA GLN A 62 -7.41 14.00 19.04
C GLN A 62 -6.33 13.78 20.10
N PRO A 63 -5.71 14.84 20.65
CA PRO A 63 -4.73 14.74 21.73
C PRO A 63 -5.20 13.84 22.88
N GLY A 64 -4.39 12.83 23.21
CA GLY A 64 -4.69 11.81 24.23
C GLY A 64 -5.51 10.61 23.73
N GLY A 65 -6.04 10.66 22.50
CA GLY A 65 -6.66 9.52 21.83
C GLY A 65 -5.65 8.44 21.44
N GLU A 66 -6.15 7.26 21.04
CA GLU A 66 -5.30 6.12 20.69
C GLU A 66 -4.43 6.39 19.46
N GLY A 67 -5.02 6.87 18.36
CA GLY A 67 -4.31 7.24 17.14
C GLY A 67 -3.27 8.34 17.37
N HIS A 68 -3.62 9.36 18.16
CA HIS A 68 -2.68 10.41 18.56
C HIS A 68 -1.50 9.84 19.37
N THR A 69 -1.79 9.08 20.42
CA THR A 69 -0.78 8.47 21.29
C THR A 69 0.12 7.51 20.51
N SER A 70 -0.47 6.72 19.63
CA SER A 70 0.23 5.80 18.71
C SER A 70 1.18 6.58 17.79
N THR A 71 0.73 7.69 17.20
CA THR A 71 1.55 8.57 16.36
C THR A 71 2.73 9.17 17.15
N VAL A 72 2.50 9.65 18.38
CA VAL A 72 3.56 10.15 19.26
C VAL A 72 4.58 9.05 19.59
N ARG A 73 4.14 7.80 19.83
CA ARG A 73 5.05 6.66 20.05
C ARG A 73 5.93 6.40 18.83
N VAL A 74 5.39 6.46 17.61
CA VAL A 74 6.17 6.31 16.37
C VAL A 74 7.21 7.42 16.24
N ARG A 75 6.87 8.67 16.57
CA ARG A 75 7.84 9.78 16.61
C ARG A 75 9.00 9.51 17.58
N LEU A 76 8.70 9.03 18.79
CA LEU A 76 9.71 8.69 19.78
C LEU A 76 10.57 7.48 19.34
N LEU A 77 9.97 6.51 18.65
CA LEU A 77 10.67 5.40 18.00
C LEU A 77 11.66 5.90 16.96
N HIS A 78 11.23 6.79 16.06
CA HIS A 78 12.09 7.40 15.06
C HIS A 78 13.27 8.16 15.68
N ALA A 79 13.02 8.97 16.71
CA ALA A 79 14.08 9.68 17.43
C ALA A 79 15.09 8.72 18.09
N THR A 80 14.59 7.65 18.72
CA THR A 80 15.43 6.63 19.38
C THR A 80 16.29 5.87 18.37
N VAL A 81 15.70 5.46 17.24
CA VAL A 81 16.43 4.78 16.15
C VAL A 81 17.49 5.69 15.56
N ARG A 82 17.16 6.97 15.30
CA ARG A 82 18.12 7.97 14.80
C ARG A 82 19.30 8.13 15.76
N ASN A 83 19.05 8.35 17.05
CA ASN A 83 20.10 8.50 18.05
C ASN A 83 21.04 7.29 18.10
N ARG A 84 20.48 6.07 18.05
CA ARG A 84 21.28 4.84 18.06
C ARG A 84 22.13 4.67 16.81
N LEU A 85 21.58 4.98 15.63
CA LEU A 85 22.34 4.88 14.39
C LEU A 85 23.48 5.89 14.33
N LEU A 86 23.26 7.12 14.80
CA LEU A 86 24.33 8.13 14.91
C LEU A 86 25.46 7.63 15.83
N ASN A 87 25.14 7.10 17.01
CA ASN A 87 26.14 6.53 17.92
C ASN A 87 26.92 5.33 17.32
N LEU A 88 26.31 4.58 16.40
CA LEU A 88 26.98 3.49 15.69
C LEU A 88 27.87 4.01 14.56
N MET A 89 27.44 5.07 13.88
CA MET A 89 28.24 5.77 12.87
C MET A 89 29.49 6.43 13.48
N ASP A 90 29.38 6.93 14.72
CA ASP A 90 30.55 7.45 15.46
C ASP A 90 31.58 6.36 15.77
N GLN A 91 31.13 5.10 15.95
CA GLN A 91 32.00 3.95 16.20
C GLN A 91 32.58 3.38 14.90
N ASP A 92 31.78 3.32 13.84
CA ASP A 92 32.15 2.84 12.52
C ASP A 92 31.51 3.73 11.44
N PRO A 93 32.25 4.71 10.90
CA PRO A 93 31.74 5.60 9.85
C PRO A 93 31.29 4.88 8.57
N ALA A 94 31.78 3.66 8.31
CA ALA A 94 31.37 2.87 7.15
C ALA A 94 30.02 2.15 7.37
N TYR A 95 29.49 2.16 8.59
CA TYR A 95 28.25 1.48 8.94
C TYR A 95 27.04 2.00 8.15
N PHE A 96 26.99 3.32 7.91
CA PHE A 96 25.90 3.98 7.18
C PHE A 96 26.45 5.09 6.29
N ASP A 97 26.19 5.00 4.99
CA ASP A 97 26.65 5.98 3.99
C ASP A 97 25.78 7.26 4.05
N GLU A 98 26.14 8.15 4.96
CA GLU A 98 25.43 9.42 5.16
C GLU A 98 25.56 10.35 3.95
N ALA A 99 26.67 10.32 3.21
CA ALA A 99 26.85 11.14 2.02
C ALA A 99 25.82 10.77 0.94
N LYS A 100 25.52 9.48 0.80
CA LYS A 100 24.54 8.97 -0.16
C LYS A 100 23.09 9.08 0.31
N TYR A 101 22.83 8.77 1.58
CA TYR A 101 21.45 8.63 2.09
C TYR A 101 20.98 9.79 2.96
N GLY A 102 21.87 10.71 3.33
CA GLY A 102 21.64 11.71 4.37
C GLY A 102 21.54 11.09 5.76
N ALA A 103 21.44 11.91 6.80
CA ALA A 103 21.35 11.42 8.18
C ALA A 103 20.19 10.41 8.36
N PRO A 104 20.33 9.36 9.19
CA PRO A 104 19.28 8.38 9.41
C PRO A 104 17.95 9.01 9.88
N VAL A 105 16.82 8.64 9.27
CA VAL A 105 15.50 9.23 9.58
C VAL A 105 15.52 10.77 9.41
N ASN A 106 16.09 11.25 8.30
CA ASN A 106 16.10 12.67 7.97
C ASN A 106 14.70 13.17 7.54
N MET A 107 14.57 14.49 7.46
CA MET A 107 13.32 15.17 7.10
C MET A 107 12.82 14.81 5.70
N ARG A 108 13.72 14.62 4.72
CA ARG A 108 13.36 14.20 3.36
C ARG A 108 12.70 12.82 3.37
N ASP A 109 13.29 11.85 4.07
CA ASP A 109 12.74 10.51 4.23
C ASP A 109 11.41 10.52 5.02
N ALA A 110 11.27 11.44 5.99
CA ALA A 110 10.02 11.63 6.72
C ALA A 110 8.90 12.20 5.84
N ILE A 111 9.18 13.22 5.01
CA ILE A 111 8.22 13.75 4.02
C ILE A 111 7.86 12.66 3.01
N HIS A 112 8.84 11.89 2.55
CA HIS A 112 8.62 10.76 1.67
C HIS A 112 7.67 9.73 2.28
N ALA A 113 7.97 9.27 3.50
CA ALA A 113 7.11 8.33 4.21
C ALA A 113 5.67 8.85 4.33
N THR A 114 5.48 10.12 4.71
CA THR A 114 4.14 10.73 4.77
C THR A 114 3.44 10.72 3.41
N ALA A 115 4.13 11.11 2.33
CA ALA A 115 3.57 11.10 0.97
C ALA A 115 3.17 9.70 0.50
N ILE A 116 3.89 8.65 0.92
CA ILE A 116 3.52 7.26 0.63
C ILE A 116 2.23 6.86 1.35
N PHE A 117 2.00 7.31 2.58
CA PHE A 117 0.78 6.94 3.30
C PHE A 117 -0.45 7.73 2.83
N CYS A 118 -0.30 9.00 2.43
CA CYS A 118 -1.43 9.83 2.04
C CYS A 118 -1.63 9.96 0.52
N CYS A 119 -0.59 10.36 -0.20
CA CYS A 119 -0.69 10.72 -1.61
C CYS A 119 -0.72 9.50 -2.53
N MET A 120 0.09 8.47 -2.25
CA MET A 120 0.13 7.26 -3.09
C MET A 120 -1.22 6.55 -3.20
N PRO A 121 -1.97 6.31 -2.10
CA PRO A 121 -3.32 5.76 -2.18
C PRO A 121 -4.23 6.60 -3.08
N LEU A 122 -4.29 7.92 -2.84
CA LEU A 122 -5.20 8.83 -3.53
C LEU A 122 -4.91 8.97 -5.02
N PHE A 123 -3.66 9.23 -5.38
CA PHE A 123 -3.31 9.67 -6.75
C PHE A 123 -2.80 8.55 -7.65
N ARG A 124 -2.42 7.38 -7.10
CA ARG A 124 -1.90 6.27 -7.90
C ARG A 124 -2.63 4.96 -7.68
N GLN A 125 -2.76 4.51 -6.44
CA GLN A 125 -3.21 3.14 -6.16
C GLN A 125 -4.72 2.98 -6.33
N LEU A 126 -5.54 3.86 -5.74
CA LEU A 126 -6.99 3.84 -5.91
C LEU A 126 -7.40 3.98 -7.39
N PRO A 127 -6.86 4.94 -8.16
CA PRO A 127 -7.15 5.02 -9.60
C PRO A 127 -6.80 3.75 -10.38
N LYS A 128 -5.68 3.08 -10.03
CA LYS A 128 -5.26 1.82 -10.67
C LYS A 128 -6.20 0.65 -10.39
N ILE A 129 -6.97 0.68 -9.31
CA ILE A 129 -8.01 -0.32 -9.01
C ILE A 129 -9.42 0.17 -9.41
N GLY A 130 -9.53 1.32 -10.07
CA GLY A 130 -10.79 1.87 -10.59
C GLY A 130 -11.54 2.80 -9.64
N ILE A 131 -10.98 3.12 -8.47
CA ILE A 131 -11.63 3.98 -7.47
C ILE A 131 -11.07 5.41 -7.58
N HIS A 132 -11.98 6.38 -7.69
CA HIS A 132 -11.63 7.79 -7.76
C HIS A 132 -12.35 8.54 -6.63
N PRO A 133 -11.65 8.85 -5.52
CA PRO A 133 -12.25 9.59 -4.42
C PRO A 133 -12.85 10.92 -4.88
N ARG A 134 -13.92 11.35 -4.22
CA ARG A 134 -14.51 12.67 -4.44
C ARG A 134 -13.52 13.77 -4.00
N PRO A 135 -13.61 14.99 -4.55
CA PRO A 135 -12.72 16.09 -4.16
C PRO A 135 -12.69 16.31 -2.64
N GLN A 136 -13.86 16.31 -1.99
CA GLN A 136 -13.96 16.45 -0.53
C GLN A 136 -13.27 15.31 0.22
N GLU A 137 -13.48 14.05 -0.19
CA GLU A 137 -12.84 12.88 0.45
C GLU A 137 -11.31 12.96 0.34
N THR A 138 -10.82 13.51 -0.78
CA THR A 138 -9.39 13.73 -1.01
C THR A 138 -8.86 14.81 -0.06
N GLU A 139 -9.55 15.95 0.04
CA GLU A 139 -9.17 17.05 0.93
C GLU A 139 -9.18 16.63 2.40
N ASP A 140 -10.23 15.93 2.85
CA ASP A 140 -10.37 15.46 4.22
C ASP A 140 -9.24 14.47 4.61
N PHE A 141 -8.92 13.53 3.70
CA PHE A 141 -7.86 12.56 3.93
C PHE A 141 -6.48 13.22 3.96
N LEU A 142 -6.22 14.20 3.09
CA LEU A 142 -4.97 14.96 3.11
C LEU A 142 -4.86 15.85 4.35
N ALA A 143 -5.95 16.48 4.79
CA ALA A 143 -5.97 17.28 6.02
C ALA A 143 -5.63 16.43 7.26
N LEU A 144 -6.18 15.21 7.34
CA LEU A 144 -5.81 14.24 8.38
C LEU A 144 -4.30 13.95 8.37
N PHE A 145 -3.73 13.67 7.20
CA PHE A 145 -2.30 13.34 7.09
C PHE A 145 -1.37 14.55 7.26
N ARG A 146 -1.82 15.76 6.93
CA ARG A 146 -1.13 16.99 7.29
C ARG A 146 -1.03 17.15 8.81
N TYR A 147 -2.13 16.91 9.54
CA TYR A 147 -2.10 16.90 10.99
C TYR A 147 -1.17 15.82 11.55
N ILE A 148 -1.19 14.61 10.98
CA ILE A 148 -0.28 13.54 11.37
C ILE A 148 1.18 13.93 11.12
N ALA A 149 1.49 14.58 9.99
CA ALA A 149 2.84 15.08 9.70
C ALA A 149 3.32 16.02 10.80
N TYR A 150 2.46 16.98 11.19
CA TYR A 150 2.73 17.89 12.30
C TYR A 150 3.01 17.15 13.62
N VAL A 151 2.16 16.19 14.01
CA VAL A 151 2.36 15.41 15.24
C VAL A 151 3.67 14.60 15.19
N MET A 152 3.99 14.01 14.04
CA MET A 152 5.20 13.24 13.79
C MET A 152 6.49 14.09 13.76
N GLY A 153 6.37 15.41 13.62
CA GLY A 153 7.50 16.33 13.46
C GLY A 153 8.03 16.42 12.02
N THR A 154 7.24 15.99 11.03
CA THR A 154 7.49 16.18 9.61
C THR A 154 6.92 17.54 9.19
N PRO A 155 7.62 18.37 8.37
CA PRO A 155 7.06 19.64 7.90
C PRO A 155 5.75 19.40 7.14
N ASP A 156 4.67 19.97 7.65
CA ASP A 156 3.31 19.70 7.16
C ASP A 156 2.91 20.59 5.97
N SER A 157 3.65 21.68 5.72
CA SER A 157 3.43 22.58 4.58
C SER A 157 3.54 21.90 3.22
N PHE A 158 4.26 20.78 3.13
CA PHE A 158 4.31 19.94 1.92
C PHE A 158 3.00 19.22 1.60
N PHE A 159 2.04 19.24 2.53
CA PHE A 159 0.73 18.61 2.40
C PHE A 159 -0.41 19.64 2.57
N ASP A 160 -0.13 20.91 2.27
CA ASP A 160 -1.13 21.98 2.32
C ASP A 160 -2.04 21.95 1.08
N GLY A 161 -3.08 21.13 1.16
CA GLY A 161 -4.05 20.96 0.08
C GLY A 161 -3.60 19.98 -1.02
N THR A 162 -4.52 19.71 -1.94
CA THR A 162 -4.39 18.63 -2.94
C THR A 162 -3.29 18.90 -3.95
N GLU A 163 -3.15 20.13 -4.44
CA GLU A 163 -2.13 20.48 -5.44
C GLU A 163 -0.72 20.34 -4.88
N GLN A 164 -0.45 20.95 -3.73
CA GLN A 164 0.86 20.87 -3.06
C GLN A 164 1.21 19.42 -2.68
N SER A 165 0.25 18.67 -2.13
CA SER A 165 0.45 17.25 -1.79
C SER A 165 0.83 16.42 -3.01
N LYS A 166 0.16 16.64 -4.14
CA LYS A 166 0.48 15.96 -5.40
C LYS A 166 1.84 16.37 -5.95
N ALA A 167 2.18 17.66 -5.91
CA ALA A 167 3.48 18.15 -6.34
C ALA A 167 4.62 17.58 -5.47
N THR A 168 4.43 17.51 -4.16
CA THR A 168 5.34 16.85 -3.21
C THR A 168 5.56 15.38 -3.60
N MET A 169 4.48 14.64 -3.79
CA MET A 169 4.53 13.23 -4.21
C MET A 169 5.27 13.04 -5.53
N ASP A 170 4.93 13.81 -6.56
CA ASP A 170 5.56 13.70 -7.88
C ASP A 170 7.06 14.05 -7.80
N SER A 171 7.44 15.07 -7.02
CA SER A 171 8.83 15.45 -6.80
C SER A 171 9.66 14.36 -6.12
N ILE A 172 9.07 13.72 -5.10
CA ILE A 172 9.71 12.59 -4.40
C ILE A 172 9.94 11.42 -5.37
N MET A 173 8.92 11.07 -6.14
CA MET A 173 8.96 9.93 -7.06
C MET A 173 10.00 10.13 -8.18
N MET A 174 10.20 11.37 -8.63
CA MET A 174 11.27 11.73 -9.58
C MET A 174 12.67 11.52 -9.00
N CYS A 175 12.84 11.73 -7.69
CA CYS A 175 14.11 11.64 -6.99
C CYS A 175 14.39 10.25 -6.41
N GLU A 176 13.47 9.30 -6.56
CA GLU A 176 13.64 7.96 -6.03
C GLU A 176 14.72 7.20 -6.82
N PRO A 177 15.72 6.63 -6.14
CA PRO A 177 16.73 5.81 -6.80
C PRO A 177 16.14 4.48 -7.28
N GLU A 178 16.90 3.79 -8.13
CA GLU A 178 16.60 2.41 -8.51
C GLU A 178 16.67 1.46 -7.29
N PRO A 179 15.86 0.38 -7.25
CA PRO A 179 15.87 -0.56 -6.15
C PRO A 179 17.27 -1.14 -5.88
N THR A 180 17.70 -1.08 -4.63
CA THR A 180 18.98 -1.67 -4.19
C THR A 180 18.84 -3.17 -3.93
N GLU A 181 19.96 -3.87 -3.71
CA GLU A 181 19.91 -5.27 -3.23
C GLU A 181 19.19 -5.41 -1.88
N SER A 182 19.31 -4.39 -1.02
CA SER A 182 18.53 -4.28 0.22
C SER A 182 17.02 -4.19 -0.06
N SER A 183 16.61 -3.38 -1.04
CA SER A 183 15.21 -3.26 -1.48
C SER A 183 14.66 -4.61 -1.96
N LYS A 184 15.41 -5.32 -2.81
CA LYS A 184 15.02 -6.66 -3.30
C LYS A 184 14.89 -7.67 -2.15
N SER A 185 15.83 -7.64 -1.20
CA SER A 185 15.80 -8.51 -0.02
C SER A 185 14.58 -8.26 0.86
N ILE A 186 14.27 -6.99 1.13
CA ILE A 186 13.08 -6.58 1.88
C ILE A 186 11.79 -6.97 1.15
N GLY A 187 11.72 -6.73 -0.16
CA GLY A 187 10.56 -7.10 -0.97
C GLY A 187 10.31 -8.61 -0.96
N ALA A 188 11.36 -9.41 -1.11
CA ALA A 188 11.26 -10.87 -1.04
C ALA A 188 10.82 -11.35 0.36
N ASN A 189 11.41 -10.80 1.42
CA ASN A 189 11.03 -11.13 2.80
C ASN A 189 9.59 -10.72 3.11
N PHE A 190 9.12 -9.59 2.59
CA PHE A 190 7.74 -9.14 2.73
C PHE A 190 6.77 -10.14 2.10
N VAL A 191 6.99 -10.52 0.84
CA VAL A 191 6.15 -11.50 0.14
C VAL A 191 6.17 -12.84 0.88
N ALA A 192 7.33 -13.28 1.37
CA ALA A 192 7.47 -14.53 2.11
C ALA A 192 6.81 -14.50 3.50
N ALA A 193 6.78 -13.34 4.15
CA ALA A 193 6.17 -13.15 5.46
C ALA A 193 4.64 -13.10 5.38
N VAL A 194 4.09 -12.47 4.34
CA VAL A 194 2.64 -12.28 4.16
C VAL A 194 1.98 -13.48 3.45
N GLN A 195 2.71 -14.23 2.64
CA GLN A 195 2.16 -15.45 2.03
C GLN A 195 1.67 -16.42 3.11
N ASP A 196 0.51 -17.02 2.87
CA ASP A 196 -0.12 -17.99 3.77
C ASP A 196 -0.37 -17.44 5.19
N TYR A 197 -0.55 -16.12 5.34
CA TYR A 197 -0.90 -15.56 6.64
C TYR A 197 -2.23 -16.17 7.14
N PRO A 198 -2.27 -16.73 8.37
CA PRO A 198 -3.45 -17.42 8.88
C PRO A 198 -4.72 -16.58 8.79
N GLY A 199 -5.81 -17.18 8.28
CA GLY A 199 -7.11 -16.54 8.13
C GLY A 199 -7.32 -15.81 6.81
N ILE A 200 -6.24 -15.43 6.10
CA ILE A 200 -6.34 -14.81 4.76
C ILE A 200 -5.86 -15.77 3.67
N ASN A 201 -4.77 -16.52 3.92
CA ASN A 201 -4.23 -17.56 3.04
C ASN A 201 -3.94 -17.12 1.60
N VAL A 202 -3.43 -15.90 1.40
CA VAL A 202 -3.06 -15.39 0.07
C VAL A 202 -1.79 -16.08 -0.43
N SER A 203 -1.78 -16.53 -1.67
CA SER A 203 -0.61 -17.12 -2.32
C SER A 203 0.39 -16.06 -2.77
N LYS A 204 1.68 -16.44 -2.83
CA LYS A 204 2.74 -15.57 -3.37
C LYS A 204 2.42 -14.97 -4.75
N PRO A 205 1.95 -15.74 -5.75
CA PRO A 205 1.66 -15.18 -7.07
C PRO A 205 0.54 -14.13 -7.02
N MET A 206 -0.47 -14.30 -6.15
CA MET A 206 -1.52 -13.30 -5.97
C MET A 206 -0.97 -11.98 -5.40
N ILE A 207 -0.07 -12.06 -4.40
CA ILE A 207 0.62 -10.88 -3.84
C ILE A 207 1.43 -10.19 -4.95
N GLU A 208 2.25 -10.93 -5.69
CA GLU A 208 3.12 -10.40 -6.75
C GLU A 208 2.31 -9.75 -7.90
N VAL A 209 1.14 -10.30 -8.26
CA VAL A 209 0.22 -9.61 -9.20
C VAL A 209 -0.20 -8.26 -8.65
N GLY A 210 -0.62 -8.19 -7.38
CA GLY A 210 -1.02 -6.93 -6.76
C GLY A 210 0.11 -5.90 -6.77
N CYS A 211 1.34 -6.32 -6.44
CA CYS A 211 2.53 -5.47 -6.52
C CYS A 211 2.73 -4.88 -7.92
N ARG A 212 2.57 -5.73 -8.95
CA ARG A 212 2.78 -5.38 -10.37
C ARG A 212 1.69 -4.46 -10.90
N VAL A 213 0.41 -4.71 -10.56
CA VAL A 213 -0.69 -3.83 -10.97
C VAL A 213 -0.51 -2.45 -10.32
N LEU A 214 -0.29 -2.42 -9.01
CA LEU A 214 -0.21 -1.17 -8.24
C LEU A 214 1.06 -0.36 -8.53
N SER A 215 2.20 -1.01 -8.76
CA SER A 215 3.46 -0.32 -9.01
C SER A 215 3.74 -0.24 -10.51
N GLY A 216 3.89 -1.38 -11.16
CA GLY A 216 4.12 -1.52 -12.58
C GLY A 216 4.90 -2.80 -12.84
N ASP A 217 4.79 -3.36 -14.05
CA ASP A 217 5.51 -4.59 -14.39
C ASP A 217 7.04 -4.39 -14.38
N GLU A 218 7.53 -3.22 -14.81
CA GLU A 218 8.95 -2.88 -14.81
C GLU A 218 9.56 -2.89 -13.40
N LEU A 219 8.91 -2.21 -12.44
CA LEU A 219 9.39 -2.22 -11.06
C LEU A 219 9.27 -3.63 -10.45
N GLY A 220 8.24 -4.39 -10.81
CA GLY A 220 8.11 -5.79 -10.41
C GLY A 220 9.29 -6.65 -10.91
N ASP A 221 9.74 -6.42 -12.15
CA ASP A 221 10.91 -7.11 -12.71
C ASP A 221 12.21 -6.69 -11.99
N LYS A 222 12.40 -5.38 -11.75
CA LYS A 222 13.56 -4.86 -10.99
C LYS A 222 13.61 -5.39 -9.55
N MET A 223 12.46 -5.58 -8.91
CA MET A 223 12.33 -6.15 -7.57
C MET A 223 12.51 -7.68 -7.55
N GLY A 224 12.57 -8.34 -8.71
CA GLY A 224 12.72 -9.79 -8.83
C GLY A 224 11.44 -10.59 -8.54
N PHE A 225 10.26 -9.96 -8.67
CA PHE A 225 8.99 -10.66 -8.54
C PHE A 225 8.72 -11.56 -9.75
N SER A 226 8.06 -12.70 -9.54
CA SER A 226 7.67 -13.55 -10.66
C SER A 226 6.62 -12.84 -11.55
N ARG A 227 6.36 -13.37 -12.75
CA ARG A 227 5.23 -12.94 -13.61
C ARG A 227 4.12 -13.99 -13.51
N PRO A 228 3.12 -13.81 -12.64
CA PRO A 228 2.08 -14.80 -12.42
C PRO A 228 1.18 -14.98 -13.65
N GLY A 229 0.61 -16.18 -13.78
CA GLY A 229 -0.29 -16.52 -14.88
C GLY A 229 -1.61 -15.74 -14.89
N VAL A 230 -2.34 -15.88 -16.00
CA VAL A 230 -3.58 -15.13 -16.29
C VAL A 230 -4.63 -15.28 -15.19
N PHE A 231 -4.72 -16.47 -14.56
CA PHE A 231 -5.63 -16.71 -13.44
C PHE A 231 -5.50 -15.66 -12.32
N TYR A 232 -4.28 -15.39 -11.84
CA TYR A 232 -4.07 -14.43 -10.76
C TYR A 232 -4.38 -13.00 -11.18
N ARG A 233 -4.12 -12.63 -12.45
CA ARG A 233 -4.49 -11.32 -13.00
C ARG A 233 -6.01 -11.16 -13.08
N ALA A 234 -6.72 -12.21 -13.51
CA ALA A 234 -8.18 -12.25 -13.53
C ALA A 234 -8.76 -12.17 -12.10
N SER A 235 -8.23 -12.94 -11.15
CA SER A 235 -8.63 -12.88 -9.74
C SER A 235 -8.43 -11.49 -9.14
N PHE A 236 -7.28 -10.85 -9.38
CA PHE A 236 -7.01 -9.50 -8.89
C PHE A 236 -7.95 -8.47 -9.52
N ARG A 237 -8.25 -8.58 -10.81
CA ARG A 237 -9.24 -7.73 -11.49
C ARG A 237 -10.62 -7.88 -10.86
N GLY A 238 -11.06 -9.10 -10.57
CA GLY A 238 -12.36 -9.32 -9.92
C GLY A 238 -12.44 -8.69 -8.54
N TRP A 239 -11.34 -8.68 -7.77
CA TRP A 239 -11.26 -7.91 -6.52
C TRP A 239 -11.35 -6.40 -6.75
N CYS A 240 -10.67 -5.85 -7.75
CA CYS A 240 -10.78 -4.43 -8.08
C CYS A 240 -12.23 -4.06 -8.41
N GLN A 241 -12.89 -4.88 -9.23
CA GLN A 241 -14.29 -4.67 -9.60
C GLN A 241 -15.22 -4.75 -8.40
N LEU A 242 -15.02 -5.74 -7.52
CA LEU A 242 -15.78 -5.85 -6.28
C LEU A 242 -15.65 -4.59 -5.42
N LEU A 243 -14.42 -4.07 -5.28
CA LEU A 243 -14.18 -2.85 -4.51
C LEU A 243 -14.85 -1.61 -5.14
N VAL A 244 -14.80 -1.46 -6.47
CA VAL A 244 -15.50 -0.38 -7.18
C VAL A 244 -17.01 -0.45 -6.94
N VAL A 245 -17.61 -1.64 -7.02
CA VAL A 245 -19.05 -1.83 -6.76
C VAL A 245 -19.37 -1.51 -5.30
N ILE A 246 -18.58 -1.99 -4.35
CA ILE A 246 -18.76 -1.69 -2.92
C ILE A 246 -18.70 -0.19 -2.68
N THR A 247 -17.69 0.51 -3.22
CA THR A 247 -17.56 1.96 -3.08
C THR A 247 -18.75 2.70 -3.68
N ALA A 248 -19.23 2.30 -4.85
CA ALA A 248 -20.43 2.88 -5.44
C ALA A 248 -21.66 2.69 -4.54
N LEU A 249 -21.83 1.50 -3.95
CA LEU A 249 -22.91 1.23 -3.00
C LEU A 249 -22.81 2.07 -1.71
N GLN A 250 -21.59 2.30 -1.20
CA GLN A 250 -21.35 3.17 -0.05
C GLN A 250 -21.75 4.62 -0.36
N TRP A 251 -21.44 5.12 -1.56
CA TRP A 251 -21.85 6.46 -1.97
C TRP A 251 -23.37 6.60 -2.19
N LEU A 252 -24.03 5.54 -2.64
CA LEU A 252 -25.49 5.54 -2.84
C LEU A 252 -26.28 5.46 -1.53
N SER A 253 -25.75 4.78 -0.51
CA SER A 253 -26.47 4.56 0.74
C SER A 253 -25.59 4.82 1.96
N PRO A 254 -25.78 5.95 2.67
CA PRO A 254 -25.08 6.23 3.92
C PRO A 254 -25.32 5.19 5.02
N ALA A 255 -26.46 4.49 4.99
CA ALA A 255 -26.73 3.41 5.93
C ALA A 255 -25.87 2.16 5.63
N PHE A 256 -25.71 1.82 4.34
CA PHE A 256 -24.83 0.74 3.92
C PHE A 256 -23.36 1.06 4.26
N ASP A 257 -22.94 2.29 4.01
CA ASP A 257 -21.61 2.77 4.37
C ASP A 257 -21.29 2.59 5.86
N ARG A 258 -22.16 3.09 6.75
CA ARG A 258 -21.99 2.92 8.20
C ARG A 258 -21.93 1.45 8.62
N ALA A 259 -22.87 0.63 8.14
CA ALA A 259 -22.92 -0.78 8.48
C ALA A 259 -21.66 -1.54 8.00
N LEU A 260 -21.19 -1.25 6.79
CA LEU A 260 -19.98 -1.85 6.25
C LEU A 260 -18.74 -1.40 7.02
N MET A 261 -18.62 -0.12 7.37
CA MET A 261 -17.51 0.40 8.17
C MET A 261 -17.46 -0.26 9.55
N GLU A 262 -18.59 -0.33 10.27
CA GLU A 262 -18.65 -0.98 11.59
C GLU A 262 -18.26 -2.45 11.53
N ARG A 263 -18.80 -3.19 10.55
CA ARG A 263 -18.49 -4.61 10.35
C ARG A 263 -17.03 -4.81 9.97
N SER A 264 -16.48 -3.99 9.09
CA SER A 264 -15.09 -4.08 8.64
C SER A 264 -14.12 -3.76 9.77
N LYS A 265 -14.38 -2.71 10.55
CA LYS A 265 -13.59 -2.38 11.75
C LYS A 265 -13.55 -3.55 12.73
N LYS A 266 -14.73 -4.11 13.07
CA LYS A 266 -14.82 -5.26 13.98
C LYS A 266 -14.11 -6.49 13.40
N PHE A 267 -14.29 -6.76 12.12
CA PHE A 267 -13.64 -7.89 11.45
C PHE A 267 -12.11 -7.77 11.52
N VAL A 268 -11.56 -6.62 11.17
CA VAL A 268 -10.12 -6.38 11.16
C VAL A 268 -9.55 -6.45 12.58
N LEU A 269 -10.15 -5.76 13.54
CA LEU A 269 -9.69 -5.75 14.93
C LEU A 269 -9.70 -7.16 15.56
N VAL A 270 -10.73 -7.96 15.30
CA VAL A 270 -10.86 -9.29 15.90
C VAL A 270 -10.01 -10.34 15.17
N ASN A 271 -10.06 -10.38 13.85
CA ASN A 271 -9.48 -11.48 13.06
C ASN A 271 -8.02 -11.24 12.65
N VAL A 272 -7.58 -9.97 12.52
CA VAL A 272 -6.20 -9.66 12.11
C VAL A 272 -5.32 -9.40 13.33
N PHE A 273 -5.82 -8.66 14.31
CA PHE A 273 -5.06 -8.23 15.48
C PHE A 273 -5.30 -9.08 16.74
N GLY A 274 -6.39 -9.84 16.76
CA GLY A 274 -6.80 -10.59 17.95
C GLY A 274 -7.38 -9.70 19.04
N ALA A 275 -8.23 -10.28 19.89
CA ALA A 275 -8.92 -9.56 20.95
C ALA A 275 -7.99 -8.96 22.02
N SER A 276 -6.73 -9.39 22.11
CA SER A 276 -5.73 -8.89 23.07
C SER A 276 -5.22 -7.49 22.73
N ILE A 277 -5.04 -7.17 21.44
CA ILE A 277 -4.59 -5.84 21.00
C ILE A 277 -5.62 -4.75 21.37
N LEU A 278 -6.91 -5.09 21.36
CA LEU A 278 -7.99 -4.20 21.80
C LEU A 278 -7.93 -3.84 23.29
N LYS A 279 -7.29 -4.67 24.12
CA LYS A 279 -7.18 -4.44 25.57
C LYS A 279 -5.89 -3.73 25.96
N GLU A 280 -4.80 -4.03 25.27
CA GLU A 280 -3.47 -3.54 25.65
C GLU A 280 -3.00 -2.32 24.85
N GLY A 281 -3.65 -2.03 23.72
CA GLY A 281 -3.23 -1.00 22.77
C GLY A 281 -1.89 -1.34 22.09
N ASN A 282 -1.51 -0.55 21.09
CA ASN A 282 -0.20 -0.70 20.47
C ASN A 282 0.89 -0.07 21.36
N LYS A 283 1.67 -0.90 22.04
CA LYS A 283 2.76 -0.43 22.92
C LYS A 283 4.04 -0.07 22.16
N PHE A 284 4.16 -0.41 20.87
CA PHE A 284 5.39 -0.27 20.08
C PHE A 284 6.63 -0.63 20.91
N GLU A 285 6.72 -1.90 21.34
CA GLU A 285 7.86 -2.34 22.14
C GLU A 285 9.16 -2.07 21.36
N PHE A 286 10.08 -1.31 21.95
CA PHE A 286 11.35 -0.86 21.36
C PHE A 286 12.40 -1.99 21.24
N THR A 287 11.94 -3.17 20.85
CA THR A 287 12.65 -4.45 20.88
C THR A 287 13.65 -4.59 19.72
N HIS A 288 13.47 -3.82 18.65
CA HIS A 288 14.29 -3.89 17.43
C HIS A 288 15.32 -2.77 17.40
N GLN A 289 16.53 -3.10 17.82
CA GLN A 289 17.64 -2.16 17.96
C GLN A 289 18.73 -2.47 16.93
N PRO A 290 19.32 -1.45 16.28
CA PRO A 290 20.45 -1.65 15.38
C PRO A 290 21.69 -2.05 16.18
N LEU A 291 22.48 -2.96 15.62
CA LEU A 291 23.76 -3.43 16.16
C LEU A 291 24.73 -3.59 15.00
N LEU A 292 26.04 -3.42 15.23
CA LEU A 292 27.07 -3.49 14.18
C LEU A 292 27.03 -4.79 13.36
N ASN A 293 26.67 -5.92 13.97
CA ASN A 293 26.64 -7.23 13.31
C ASN A 293 25.23 -7.68 12.88
N LYS A 294 24.22 -6.80 12.98
CA LYS A 294 22.83 -7.16 12.73
C LYS A 294 22.32 -6.47 11.47
N PHE A 295 22.20 -7.25 10.39
CA PHE A 295 21.61 -6.81 9.14
C PHE A 295 20.57 -7.83 8.66
N THR A 296 19.39 -7.36 8.28
CA THR A 296 18.41 -8.20 7.59
C THR A 296 18.95 -8.55 6.20
N LYS A 297 19.20 -9.84 5.97
CA LYS A 297 19.49 -10.38 4.64
C LYS A 297 18.22 -10.98 4.04
N ARG A 298 18.28 -11.34 2.76
CA ARG A 298 17.24 -12.14 2.13
C ARG A 298 17.14 -13.49 2.84
N GLU A 299 15.94 -13.84 3.26
CA GLU A 299 15.64 -15.08 3.97
C GLU A 299 14.75 -15.98 3.10
N THR A 300 14.80 -17.29 3.35
CA THR A 300 13.91 -18.26 2.71
C THR A 300 13.01 -18.84 3.79
N LYS A 301 11.69 -18.81 3.57
CA LYS A 301 10.73 -19.45 4.47
C LYS A 301 10.86 -20.98 4.31
N THR A 302 11.32 -21.66 5.36
CA THR A 302 11.50 -23.12 5.38
C THR A 302 10.19 -23.87 5.62
N ASP A 303 9.26 -23.24 6.35
CA ASP A 303 7.94 -23.83 6.65
C ASP A 303 6.87 -23.28 5.70
N ILE A 304 6.72 -23.93 4.54
CA ILE A 304 5.64 -23.62 3.60
C ILE A 304 4.51 -24.63 3.83
N ASN A 305 3.59 -24.33 4.75
CA ASN A 305 2.33 -25.06 4.79
C ASN A 305 1.45 -24.56 3.63
N ILE A 306 1.60 -25.19 2.46
CA ILE A 306 0.84 -24.85 1.26
C ILE A 306 -0.61 -25.25 1.51
N SER A 307 -1.40 -24.32 2.03
CA SER A 307 -2.85 -24.50 2.07
C SER A 307 -3.37 -24.65 0.64
N ARG A 308 -4.11 -25.72 0.38
CA ARG A 308 -4.85 -25.90 -0.88
C ARG A 308 -6.06 -24.97 -0.96
N PHE A 309 -6.56 -24.51 0.20
CA PHE A 309 -7.71 -23.63 0.27
C PHE A 309 -7.30 -22.17 0.08
N ARG A 310 -7.71 -21.60 -1.05
CA ARG A 310 -7.35 -20.25 -1.54
C ARG A 310 -8.60 -19.39 -1.73
N PRO A 311 -9.23 -18.94 -0.63
CA PRO A 311 -10.52 -18.25 -0.70
C PRO A 311 -10.39 -16.92 -1.44
N VAL A 312 -9.30 -16.19 -1.23
CA VAL A 312 -9.08 -14.86 -1.83
C VAL A 312 -9.03 -14.96 -3.36
N GLU A 313 -8.19 -15.85 -3.90
CA GLU A 313 -8.05 -16.05 -5.34
C GLU A 313 -9.33 -16.58 -5.98
N THR A 314 -10.01 -17.49 -5.29
CA THR A 314 -11.26 -18.10 -5.76
C THR A 314 -12.39 -17.07 -5.83
N ILE A 315 -12.60 -16.29 -4.76
CA ILE A 315 -13.63 -15.24 -4.72
C ILE A 315 -13.36 -14.21 -5.81
N GLY A 316 -12.13 -13.72 -5.92
CA GLY A 316 -11.74 -12.77 -6.94
C GLY A 316 -12.01 -13.31 -8.35
N PHE A 317 -11.68 -14.57 -8.61
CA PHE A 317 -11.91 -15.18 -9.91
C PHE A 317 -13.41 -15.33 -10.24
N VAL A 318 -14.22 -15.74 -9.27
CA VAL A 318 -15.68 -15.86 -9.44
C VAL A 318 -16.31 -14.50 -9.75
N VAL A 319 -15.90 -13.43 -9.07
CA VAL A 319 -16.39 -12.08 -9.37
C VAL A 319 -16.00 -11.66 -10.79
N PHE A 320 -14.78 -11.96 -11.23
CA PHE A 320 -14.35 -11.69 -12.60
C PHE A 320 -15.20 -12.46 -13.64
N LEU A 321 -15.51 -13.74 -13.39
CA LEU A 321 -16.40 -14.50 -14.28
C LEU A 321 -17.81 -13.91 -14.34
N PHE A 322 -18.33 -13.45 -13.20
CA PHE A 322 -19.61 -12.76 -13.14
C PHE A 322 -19.59 -11.45 -13.95
N GLU A 323 -18.52 -10.66 -13.84
CA GLU A 323 -18.30 -9.46 -14.66
C GLU A 323 -18.33 -9.80 -16.17
N CYS A 324 -17.59 -10.84 -16.59
CA CYS A 324 -17.58 -11.30 -17.98
C CYS A 324 -18.97 -11.74 -18.47
N LEU A 325 -19.75 -12.43 -17.62
CA LEU A 325 -21.11 -12.84 -17.93
C LEU A 325 -22.02 -11.62 -18.13
N VAL A 326 -21.95 -10.63 -17.24
CA VAL A 326 -22.73 -9.39 -17.32
C VAL A 326 -22.43 -8.65 -18.62
N TYR A 327 -21.16 -8.49 -18.99
CA TYR A 327 -20.80 -7.87 -20.26
C TYR A 327 -21.31 -8.66 -21.46
N THR A 328 -21.16 -9.98 -21.46
CA THR A 328 -21.63 -10.83 -22.56
C THR A 328 -23.14 -10.69 -22.77
N LEU A 329 -23.91 -10.66 -21.68
CA LEU A 329 -25.35 -10.42 -21.73
C LEU A 329 -25.68 -9.00 -22.23
N ALA A 330 -24.98 -7.98 -21.76
CA ALA A 330 -25.18 -6.60 -22.19
C ALA A 330 -24.84 -6.37 -23.68
N PHE A 331 -23.76 -6.97 -24.17
CA PHE A 331 -23.43 -6.94 -25.60
C PHE A 331 -24.42 -7.74 -26.44
N GLY A 332 -24.89 -8.88 -25.93
CA GLY A 332 -25.93 -9.68 -26.57
C GLY A 332 -27.26 -8.94 -26.68
N THR A 333 -27.70 -8.25 -25.62
CA THR A 333 -28.92 -7.43 -25.65
C THR A 333 -28.75 -6.23 -26.57
N LEU A 334 -27.60 -5.54 -26.55
CA LEU A 334 -27.31 -4.45 -27.47
C LEU A 334 -27.34 -4.93 -28.93
N ALA A 335 -26.68 -6.04 -29.25
CA ALA A 335 -26.68 -6.62 -30.60
C ALA A 335 -28.10 -6.99 -31.06
N ASN A 336 -28.91 -7.57 -30.16
CA ASN A 336 -30.31 -7.89 -30.45
C ASN A 336 -31.15 -6.63 -30.68
N VAL A 337 -30.95 -5.56 -29.90
CA VAL A 337 -31.63 -4.26 -30.06
C VAL A 337 -31.20 -3.57 -31.37
N LEU A 338 -29.93 -3.62 -31.73
CA LEU A 338 -29.43 -3.07 -33.00
C LEU A 338 -29.99 -3.84 -34.20
N ARG A 339 -30.13 -5.17 -34.07
CA ARG A 339 -30.71 -6.03 -35.10
C ARG A 339 -32.23 -5.83 -35.23
N SER A 340 -32.96 -5.71 -34.12
CA SER A 340 -34.42 -5.51 -34.12
C SER A 340 -34.84 -4.11 -34.62
N ASN A 341 -34.01 -3.09 -34.39
CA ASN A 341 -34.24 -1.73 -34.90
C ASN A 341 -33.71 -1.48 -36.32
N GLY A 342 -33.31 -2.53 -37.06
CA GLY A 342 -32.91 -2.43 -38.48
C GLY A 342 -31.60 -1.69 -38.75
N MET A 343 -30.86 -1.24 -37.73
CA MET A 343 -29.60 -0.50 -37.90
C MET A 343 -28.45 -1.35 -38.46
N VAL A 344 -28.52 -2.67 -38.34
CA VAL A 344 -27.50 -3.59 -38.88
C VAL A 344 -27.69 -3.87 -40.38
N SER A 345 -28.79 -3.46 -41.01
CA SER A 345 -29.11 -3.89 -42.38
C SER A 345 -28.55 -3.01 -43.52
N ARG A 346 -27.88 -1.87 -43.26
CA ARG A 346 -27.37 -1.02 -44.36
C ARG A 346 -25.87 -0.72 -44.34
N THR A 347 -25.20 -0.79 -43.20
CA THR A 347 -23.79 -0.36 -43.12
C THR A 347 -22.80 -1.51 -43.34
N LEU A 348 -23.15 -2.75 -43.02
CA LEU A 348 -22.28 -3.93 -43.21
C LEU A 348 -22.33 -4.51 -44.64
N LEU A 349 -23.39 -4.24 -45.40
CA LEU A 349 -23.53 -4.68 -46.78
C LEU A 349 -22.79 -3.79 -47.80
N ASN A 350 -22.39 -2.57 -47.42
CA ASN A 350 -21.66 -1.65 -48.30
C ASN A 350 -20.13 -1.71 -48.14
N VAL A 351 -19.60 -2.49 -47.20
CA VAL A 351 -18.13 -2.66 -46.99
C VAL A 351 -17.60 -3.95 -47.61
N LEU A 352 -18.50 -4.85 -48.06
CA LEU A 352 -18.16 -6.10 -48.75
C LEU A 352 -18.74 -6.16 -50.18
N GLY A 353 -19.06 -5.01 -50.76
CA GLY A 353 -19.46 -4.86 -52.16
C GLY A 353 -18.35 -4.27 -52.99
#